data_AF-A0A345SUK3-F1
#
_entry.id   AF-A0A345SUK3-F1
#
_cell.length_a   1.000
_cell.length_b   1.000
_cell.length_c   1.000
_cell.angle_alpha   90.00
_cell.angle_beta   90.00
_cell.angle_gamma   90.00
#
_symmetry.space_group_name_H-M   'P 1'
#
loop_
_entity.id
_entity.type
_entity.pdbx_description
1 polymer ?
#
loop_
_entity_poly.entity_id
_entity_poly.type
_entity_poly.pdbx_seq_one_letter_code
_entity_poly.pdbx_strand_id
1 'polypeptide(L)'
;MGSAGPRGSGRWTAVRTAVAVLLLTAWAVLVPGGAAAGAADGDGDGLVKVYVVRSADRNGGTPDTLVSVAARTLGDGNRAGEIFALNRGRQQPDGSALTDPADLRPGWILRLPQDAGGPDVQLARETAAQDGGRQDAAAPSGQQESEPLVIPLPAVLAVVGAILLALLTAGIVARRRVRRAFAASVRVVRRLGEPARRARRLRYRRSLTESFARDQESLRYAHAVLAELTGPEERAVHAVAVDGTGATAWVAATGTPPAPWQDLGGGRWHRPPGAPARPGATLPPHYRQDVPCLVRVGVEAQGRPVFVDLSRLDGVLSVTGDRAVARDTVQTLLAEIARTRPEVPVTALQGTGGLPIALPAALPRIDPADLAAYTPPTRPTAAARSGGTLRAAARLRPLRALLVVPGAPTGRESADLAALCGPGGAGWTALVCGDADGAHWRWSATPDGSLELPLLNLTLTTPA
;
A
#
# COMPACT_ATOMS: atom_id res chain seq x y z
N MET A 1 47.00 -7.99 31.49
CA MET A 1 47.04 -6.53 31.65
C MET A 1 46.40 -5.90 30.44
N GLY A 2 45.32 -5.13 30.61
CA GLY A 2 44.59 -4.50 29.51
C GLY A 2 43.13 -4.26 29.84
N SER A 3 42.87 -3.34 30.77
CA SER A 3 41.55 -2.79 31.09
C SER A 3 40.99 -1.98 29.91
N ALA A 4 39.75 -2.22 29.50
CA ALA A 4 38.98 -1.32 28.64
C ALA A 4 37.57 -1.15 29.21
N GLY A 5 37.27 0.07 29.67
CA GLY A 5 36.05 0.43 30.38
C GLY A 5 34.78 0.51 29.52
N PRO A 6 33.59 0.59 30.16
CA PRO A 6 32.31 0.62 29.46
C PRO A 6 32.06 1.99 28.82
N ARG A 7 32.01 2.04 27.48
CA ARG A 7 31.62 3.23 26.71
C ARG A 7 30.09 3.35 26.62
N GLY A 8 29.53 4.27 27.40
CA GLY A 8 28.60 5.32 26.95
C GLY A 8 27.29 4.94 26.24
N SER A 9 26.37 4.21 26.90
CA SER A 9 24.95 4.12 26.49
C SER A 9 24.04 5.14 27.19
N GLY A 10 24.56 5.93 28.15
CA GLY A 10 23.76 6.80 29.03
C GLY A 10 23.23 8.12 28.44
N ARG A 11 23.69 8.54 27.24
CA ARG A 11 23.29 9.85 26.68
C ARG A 11 21.97 9.81 25.89
N TRP A 12 21.59 8.64 25.35
CA TRP A 12 20.35 8.49 24.56
C TRP A 12 19.12 8.17 25.43
N THR A 13 19.31 7.50 26.56
CA THR A 13 18.24 7.27 27.55
C THR A 13 17.89 8.55 28.31
N ALA A 14 18.89 9.36 28.67
CA ALA A 14 18.70 10.65 29.35
C ALA A 14 17.93 11.67 28.48
N VAL A 15 18.14 11.67 27.15
CA VAL A 15 17.38 12.54 26.23
C VAL A 15 15.94 12.04 26.06
N ARG A 16 15.70 10.71 26.05
CA ARG A 16 14.33 10.14 25.98
C ARG A 16 13.53 10.36 27.25
N THR A 17 14.14 10.25 28.43
CA THR A 17 13.49 10.53 29.71
C THR A 17 13.25 12.02 29.91
N ALA A 18 14.20 12.89 29.52
CA ALA A 18 13.98 14.34 29.56
C ALA A 18 12.83 14.79 28.63
N VAL A 19 12.71 14.20 27.44
CA VAL A 19 11.58 14.46 26.51
C VAL A 19 10.26 13.91 27.06
N ALA A 20 10.25 12.76 27.72
CA ALA A 20 9.05 12.21 28.35
C ALA A 20 8.57 13.04 29.56
N VAL A 21 9.49 13.56 30.37
CA VAL A 21 9.18 14.43 31.54
C VAL A 21 8.68 15.81 31.08
N LEU A 22 9.22 16.35 29.99
CA LEU A 22 8.73 17.59 29.37
C LEU A 22 7.34 17.41 28.73
N LEU A 23 7.03 16.22 28.20
CA LEU A 23 5.69 15.89 27.68
C LEU A 23 4.65 15.68 28.80
N LEU A 24 5.06 15.13 29.95
CA LEU A 24 4.19 14.95 31.13
C LEU A 24 3.88 16.27 31.84
N THR A 25 4.87 17.16 31.98
CA THR A 25 4.67 18.51 32.57
C THR A 25 3.87 19.43 31.64
N ALA A 26 3.99 19.26 30.32
CA ALA A 26 3.14 19.97 29.35
C ALA A 26 1.68 19.47 29.31
N TRP A 27 1.41 18.25 29.78
CA TRP A 27 0.04 17.69 29.84
C TRP A 27 -0.70 18.11 31.12
N ALA A 28 0.00 18.20 32.26
CA ALA A 28 -0.57 18.62 33.54
C ALA A 28 -1.02 20.11 33.57
N VAL A 29 -0.41 20.98 32.76
CA VAL A 29 -0.76 22.41 32.68
C VAL A 29 -1.83 22.69 31.60
N LEU A 30 -2.25 21.67 30.84
CA LEU A 30 -3.21 21.82 29.74
C LEU A 30 -4.65 21.39 30.04
N VAL A 31 -4.90 20.81 31.22
CA VAL A 31 -6.27 20.54 31.67
C VAL A 31 -6.79 21.84 32.30
N PRO A 32 -7.74 22.56 31.69
CA PRO A 32 -8.47 23.55 32.45
C PRO A 32 -9.17 22.79 33.58
N GLY A 33 -8.95 23.22 34.82
CA GLY A 33 -9.90 23.02 35.91
C GLY A 33 -11.18 23.77 35.57
N GLY A 34 -11.91 23.26 34.59
CA GLY A 34 -13.28 23.64 34.33
C GLY A 34 -14.12 22.86 35.33
N ALA A 35 -14.49 23.52 36.42
CA ALA A 35 -15.75 23.24 37.07
C ALA A 35 -16.83 23.33 35.97
N ALA A 36 -17.24 22.18 35.44
CA ALA A 36 -18.42 22.08 34.62
C ALA A 36 -19.61 22.24 35.56
N ALA A 37 -20.00 23.50 35.77
CA ALA A 37 -21.34 23.83 36.19
C ALA A 37 -22.32 23.13 35.24
N GLY A 38 -23.28 22.44 35.85
CA GLY A 38 -24.22 21.58 35.15
C GLY A 38 -25.02 22.33 34.08
N ALA A 39 -25.10 21.72 32.92
CA ALA A 39 -26.32 21.72 32.14
C ALA A 39 -26.78 20.26 32.12
N ALA A 40 -27.59 19.92 33.11
CA ALA A 40 -28.45 18.76 33.04
C ALA A 40 -29.62 19.12 32.13
N ASP A 41 -29.71 18.44 31.00
CA ASP A 41 -30.92 18.16 30.20
C ASP A 41 -30.43 17.26 29.05
N GLY A 42 -30.81 16.00 28.88
CA GLY A 42 -31.79 15.16 29.55
C GLY A 42 -32.09 14.02 28.57
N ASP A 43 -31.46 12.86 28.76
CA ASP A 43 -32.13 11.60 28.46
C ASP A 43 -31.77 10.63 29.58
N GLY A 44 -32.78 10.35 30.40
CA GLY A 44 -32.63 9.73 31.71
C GLY A 44 -32.48 8.23 31.58
N ASP A 45 -31.26 7.71 31.82
CA ASP A 45 -31.12 6.37 32.42
C ASP A 45 -29.73 6.04 33.01
N GLY A 46 -28.75 6.96 32.93
CA GLY A 46 -27.37 6.66 33.35
C GLY A 46 -26.70 5.54 32.53
N LEU A 47 -27.25 5.25 31.34
CA LEU A 47 -26.77 4.23 30.42
C LEU A 47 -25.65 4.78 29.54
N VAL A 48 -24.58 4.01 29.45
CA VAL A 48 -23.39 4.34 28.66
C VAL A 48 -23.19 3.26 27.62
N LYS A 49 -22.87 3.67 26.39
CA LYS A 49 -22.50 2.74 25.33
C LYS A 49 -21.13 2.13 25.63
N VAL A 50 -21.07 0.82 25.68
CA VAL A 50 -19.86 0.06 25.95
C VAL A 50 -19.64 -1.03 24.90
N TYR A 51 -18.39 -1.43 24.74
CA TYR A 51 -17.94 -2.53 23.89
C TYR A 51 -17.09 -3.48 24.71
N VAL A 52 -17.35 -4.78 24.63
CA VAL A 52 -16.51 -5.78 25.27
C VAL A 52 -15.48 -6.27 24.25
N VAL A 53 -14.20 -6.08 24.56
CA VAL A 53 -13.08 -6.47 23.70
C VAL A 53 -13.13 -7.97 23.44
N ARG A 54 -13.14 -8.35 22.17
CA ARG A 54 -13.20 -9.75 21.77
C ARG A 54 -11.82 -10.39 21.87
N SER A 55 -11.85 -11.68 22.18
CA SER A 55 -10.70 -12.57 22.07
C SER A 55 -10.46 -12.91 20.59
N ALA A 56 -9.21 -13.24 20.24
CA ALA A 56 -8.81 -13.44 18.83
C ALA A 56 -9.58 -14.59 18.16
N ASP A 57 -9.89 -15.66 18.89
CA ASP A 57 -10.76 -16.77 18.47
C ASP A 57 -12.17 -16.31 18.06
N ARG A 58 -12.73 -15.31 18.76
CA ARG A 58 -14.04 -14.71 18.45
C ARG A 58 -13.98 -13.60 17.40
N ASN A 59 -12.80 -13.30 16.87
CA ASN A 59 -12.56 -12.28 15.87
C ASN A 59 -11.72 -12.82 14.70
N GLY A 60 -12.02 -14.04 14.24
CA GLY A 60 -11.42 -14.63 13.04
C GLY A 60 -9.90 -14.84 13.13
N GLY A 61 -9.37 -15.05 14.34
CA GLY A 61 -7.94 -15.25 14.61
C GLY A 61 -7.14 -13.97 14.86
N THR A 62 -7.76 -12.78 14.80
CA THR A 62 -7.07 -11.50 15.01
C THR A 62 -7.52 -10.84 16.31
N PRO A 63 -6.63 -10.40 17.22
CA PRO A 63 -7.04 -9.67 18.41
C PRO A 63 -7.68 -8.33 18.04
N ASP A 64 -8.62 -7.88 18.86
CA ASP A 64 -9.18 -6.54 18.71
C ASP A 64 -8.13 -5.46 18.96
N THR A 65 -8.23 -4.38 18.19
CA THR A 65 -7.44 -3.17 18.37
C THR A 65 -8.40 -1.98 18.49
N LEU A 66 -7.98 -0.89 19.12
CA LEU A 66 -8.84 0.30 19.21
C LEU A 66 -9.27 0.84 17.82
N VAL A 67 -8.44 0.64 16.80
CA VAL A 67 -8.75 0.98 15.40
C VAL A 67 -9.83 0.07 14.82
N SER A 68 -9.74 -1.25 15.03
CA SER A 68 -10.78 -2.18 14.54
C SER A 68 -12.10 -2.03 15.30
N VAL A 69 -12.05 -1.68 16.59
CA VAL A 69 -13.24 -1.33 17.37
C VAL A 69 -13.86 -0.04 16.83
N ALA A 70 -13.09 1.04 16.66
CA ALA A 70 -13.59 2.30 16.12
C ALA A 70 -14.17 2.16 14.70
N ALA A 71 -13.53 1.38 13.82
CA ALA A 71 -14.05 1.13 12.48
C ALA A 71 -15.42 0.43 12.50
N ARG A 72 -15.64 -0.50 13.44
CA ARG A 72 -16.92 -1.23 13.56
C ARG A 72 -18.00 -0.44 14.30
N THR A 73 -17.64 0.30 15.33
CA THR A 73 -18.64 0.96 16.20
C THR A 73 -18.90 2.40 15.83
N LEU A 74 -17.96 3.08 15.17
CA LEU A 74 -18.05 4.48 14.77
C LEU A 74 -17.99 4.68 13.25
N GLY A 75 -17.77 3.61 12.47
CA GLY A 75 -17.62 3.67 11.02
C GLY A 75 -16.27 4.26 10.53
N ASP A 76 -15.40 4.70 11.44
CA ASP A 76 -14.09 5.29 11.12
C ASP A 76 -13.02 4.86 12.11
N GLY A 77 -12.05 4.07 11.65
CA GLY A 77 -10.92 3.61 12.46
C GLY A 77 -10.00 4.73 12.97
N ASN A 78 -10.00 5.91 12.34
CA ASN A 78 -9.20 7.05 12.79
C ASN A 78 -9.71 7.64 14.12
N ARG A 79 -10.94 7.31 14.53
CA ARG A 79 -11.55 7.74 15.79
C ARG A 79 -11.17 6.88 16.99
N ALA A 80 -10.23 5.95 16.84
CA ALA A 80 -9.67 5.14 17.93
C ALA A 80 -9.15 5.98 19.12
N GLY A 81 -8.67 7.20 18.85
CA GLY A 81 -8.21 8.12 19.90
C GLY A 81 -9.31 8.58 20.85
N GLU A 82 -10.57 8.68 20.40
CA GLU A 82 -11.71 9.03 21.25
C GLU A 82 -12.03 7.91 22.22
N ILE A 83 -12.05 6.66 21.74
CA ILE A 83 -12.25 5.47 22.56
C ILE A 83 -11.11 5.35 23.59
N PHE A 84 -9.86 5.56 23.17
CA PHE A 84 -8.72 5.56 24.10
C PHE A 84 -8.90 6.61 25.22
N ALA A 85 -9.24 7.84 24.86
CA ALA A 85 -9.39 8.93 25.82
C ALA A 85 -10.50 8.67 26.86
N LEU A 86 -11.60 8.03 26.44
CA LEU A 86 -12.71 7.66 27.34
C LEU A 86 -12.34 6.54 28.34
N ASN A 87 -11.35 5.71 28.01
CA ASN A 87 -11.02 4.49 28.76
C ASN A 87 -9.67 4.53 29.48
N ARG A 88 -8.80 5.49 29.14
CA ARG A 88 -7.45 5.55 29.70
C ARG A 88 -7.48 5.67 31.23
N GLY A 89 -6.75 4.80 31.91
CA GLY A 89 -6.64 4.81 33.37
C GLY A 89 -7.88 4.26 34.12
N ARG A 90 -8.92 3.82 33.41
CA ARG A 90 -10.06 3.14 34.03
C ARG A 90 -9.65 1.71 34.41
N GLN A 91 -9.96 1.31 35.64
CA GLN A 91 -9.79 -0.07 36.06
C GLN A 91 -10.73 -0.98 35.26
N GLN A 92 -10.16 -2.06 34.76
CA GLN A 92 -10.82 -3.09 33.98
C GLN A 92 -11.14 -4.30 34.88
N PRO A 93 -11.97 -5.26 34.44
CA PRO A 93 -12.32 -6.44 35.24
C PRO A 93 -11.13 -7.27 35.72
N ASP A 94 -9.99 -7.19 35.04
CA ASP A 94 -8.73 -7.85 35.41
C ASP A 94 -7.87 -7.03 36.40
N GLY A 95 -8.38 -5.91 36.91
CA GLY A 95 -7.69 -5.00 37.83
C GLY A 95 -6.66 -4.07 37.17
N SER A 96 -6.43 -4.23 35.86
CA SER A 96 -5.48 -3.39 35.13
C SER A 96 -6.17 -2.20 34.47
N ALA A 97 -5.41 -1.32 33.80
CA ALA A 97 -5.96 -0.14 33.14
C ALA A 97 -5.31 0.11 31.78
N LEU A 98 -6.11 0.58 30.83
CA LEU A 98 -5.64 0.98 29.51
C LEU A 98 -4.70 2.19 29.66
N THR A 99 -3.40 1.97 29.50
CA THR A 99 -2.36 3.02 29.59
C THR A 99 -1.63 3.22 28.26
N ASP A 100 -1.47 2.15 27.50
CA ASP A 100 -0.96 2.13 26.12
C ASP A 100 -2.11 1.77 25.15
N PRO A 101 -2.37 2.54 24.08
CA PRO A 101 -3.38 2.21 23.07
C PRO A 101 -3.21 0.84 22.40
N ALA A 102 -2.02 0.25 22.40
CA ALA A 102 -1.75 -1.06 21.82
C ALA A 102 -2.02 -2.23 22.80
N ASP A 103 -2.12 -1.96 24.11
CA ASP A 103 -2.35 -2.98 25.13
C ASP A 103 -3.85 -3.14 25.41
N LEU A 104 -4.55 -3.72 24.43
CA LEU A 104 -5.96 -4.02 24.55
C LEU A 104 -6.14 -5.52 24.79
N ARG A 105 -6.72 -5.88 25.96
CA ARG A 105 -6.90 -7.27 26.35
C ARG A 105 -8.35 -7.75 26.16
N PRO A 106 -8.56 -9.02 25.76
CA PRO A 106 -9.90 -9.60 25.67
C PRO A 106 -10.67 -9.52 26.99
N GLY A 107 -11.96 -9.22 26.91
CA GLY A 107 -12.85 -9.08 28.07
C GLY A 107 -12.88 -7.69 28.71
N TRP A 108 -12.02 -6.77 28.27
CA TRP A 108 -12.09 -5.37 28.70
C TRP A 108 -13.37 -4.70 28.23
N ILE A 109 -13.86 -3.76 29.04
CA ILE A 109 -15.08 -3.01 28.77
C ILE A 109 -14.69 -1.59 28.39
N LEU A 110 -14.84 -1.26 27.11
CA LEU A 110 -14.55 0.05 26.56
C LEU A 110 -15.81 0.89 26.48
N ARG A 111 -15.81 2.05 27.13
CA ARG A 111 -16.75 3.12 26.82
C ARG A 111 -16.59 3.62 25.40
N LEU A 112 -17.71 3.85 24.75
CA LEU A 112 -17.78 4.42 23.41
C LEU A 112 -18.41 5.82 23.43
N PRO A 113 -18.10 6.65 22.43
CA PRO A 113 -18.87 7.86 22.13
C PRO A 113 -20.37 7.60 21.97
N GLN A 114 -21.20 8.62 22.21
CA GLN A 114 -22.66 8.48 22.16
C GLN A 114 -23.20 8.15 20.76
N ASP A 115 -22.49 8.52 19.71
CA ASP A 115 -22.82 8.23 18.32
C ASP A 115 -22.41 6.80 17.88
N ALA A 116 -21.83 6.00 18.78
CA ALA A 116 -21.49 4.62 18.46
C ALA A 116 -22.72 3.75 18.20
N GLY A 117 -22.64 2.88 17.20
CA GLY A 117 -23.68 1.93 16.81
C GLY A 117 -23.09 0.61 16.33
N GLY A 118 -23.94 -0.34 15.97
CA GLY A 118 -23.54 -1.66 15.49
C GLY A 118 -23.88 -2.80 16.47
N PRO A 119 -23.78 -4.05 16.01
CA PRO A 119 -24.33 -5.23 16.70
C PRO A 119 -23.66 -5.53 18.05
N ASP A 120 -22.48 -4.97 18.30
CA ASP A 120 -21.67 -5.26 19.50
C ASP A 120 -21.66 -4.13 20.53
N VAL A 121 -22.38 -3.04 20.26
CA VAL A 121 -22.51 -1.93 21.20
C VAL A 121 -23.59 -2.27 22.21
N GLN A 122 -23.21 -2.29 23.48
CA GLN A 122 -24.10 -2.60 24.60
C GLN A 122 -24.35 -1.35 25.44
N LEU A 123 -25.47 -1.29 26.14
CA LEU A 123 -25.76 -0.23 27.10
C LEU A 123 -25.50 -0.76 28.52
N ALA A 124 -24.67 -0.06 29.28
CA ALA A 124 -24.36 -0.41 30.67
C ALA A 124 -24.63 0.77 31.61
N ARG A 125 -25.20 0.48 32.79
CA ARG A 125 -25.42 1.48 33.84
C ARG A 125 -24.15 1.63 34.69
N GLU A 126 -23.72 2.85 34.96
CA GLU A 126 -22.50 3.11 35.75
C GLU A 126 -22.81 3.01 37.25
N THR A 127 -22.33 1.96 37.92
CA THR A 127 -22.40 1.83 39.39
C THR A 127 -21.22 2.59 40.00
N ALA A 128 -21.49 3.72 40.67
CA ALA A 128 -20.48 4.43 41.45
C ALA A 128 -20.18 3.64 42.73
N ALA A 129 -19.09 2.87 42.74
CA ALA A 129 -18.56 2.26 43.96
C ALA A 129 -17.64 3.27 44.68
N GLN A 130 -18.18 3.92 45.71
CA GLN A 130 -17.44 4.56 46.80
C GLN A 130 -17.08 3.49 47.85
N ASP A 131 -15.78 3.36 48.18
CA ASP A 131 -15.17 3.16 49.52
C ASP A 131 -13.73 2.65 49.32
N GLY A 132 -12.69 3.02 50.07
CA GLY A 132 -12.60 3.89 51.24
C GLY A 132 -11.12 4.12 51.60
N GLY A 133 -10.85 5.20 52.33
CA GLY A 133 -9.52 5.57 52.82
C GLY A 133 -9.64 6.35 54.11
N ARG A 134 -9.59 5.60 55.21
CA ARG A 134 -9.72 5.96 56.63
C ARG A 134 -8.61 6.92 57.08
N GLN A 135 -8.94 7.95 57.86
CA GLN A 135 -8.02 8.61 58.78
C GLN A 135 -8.79 9.06 60.02
N ASP A 136 -8.73 8.23 61.07
CA ASP A 136 -8.91 8.65 62.45
C ASP A 136 -7.62 9.33 62.92
N ALA A 137 -7.73 10.50 63.56
CA ALA A 137 -7.06 10.83 64.82
C ALA A 137 -7.34 12.29 65.25
N ALA A 138 -8.11 12.39 66.34
CA ALA A 138 -7.91 13.26 67.50
C ALA A 138 -7.67 14.77 67.34
N ALA A 139 -8.63 15.54 67.89
CA ALA A 139 -8.42 16.89 68.40
C ALA A 139 -7.41 16.90 69.57
N PRO A 140 -6.80 18.06 69.87
CA PRO A 140 -7.43 18.92 70.86
C PRO A 140 -7.45 20.41 70.52
N SER A 141 -8.36 21.08 71.21
CA SER A 141 -8.68 22.50 71.25
C SER A 141 -7.54 23.39 71.76
N GLY A 142 -7.36 24.53 71.09
CA GLY A 142 -6.65 25.71 71.58
C GLY A 142 -7.37 26.97 71.08
N GLN A 143 -7.92 27.75 72.02
CA GLN A 143 -8.54 29.06 71.76
C GLN A 143 -7.45 30.08 71.43
N GLN A 144 -7.64 30.86 70.37
CA GLN A 144 -6.96 32.13 70.15
C GLN A 144 -7.95 33.13 69.56
N GLU A 145 -8.22 34.18 70.33
CA GLU A 145 -8.93 35.38 69.92
C GLU A 145 -8.20 36.03 68.73
N SER A 146 -8.94 36.48 67.73
CA SER A 146 -8.44 37.32 66.66
C SER A 146 -9.52 38.32 66.29
N GLU A 147 -9.20 39.61 66.45
CA GLU A 147 -10.07 40.73 66.10
C GLU A 147 -10.50 40.71 64.62
N PRO A 148 -11.72 41.15 64.30
CA PRO A 148 -12.19 41.20 62.92
C PRO A 148 -11.58 42.39 62.17
N LEU A 149 -10.64 42.10 61.26
CA LEU A 149 -10.21 43.05 60.23
C LEU A 149 -11.30 43.15 59.15
N VAL A 150 -12.07 44.24 59.16
CA VAL A 150 -13.11 44.53 58.17
C VAL A 150 -12.47 45.02 56.86
N ILE A 151 -12.39 44.16 55.85
CA ILE A 151 -11.93 44.53 54.50
C ILE A 151 -13.12 45.08 53.70
N PRO A 152 -13.03 46.29 53.11
CA PRO A 152 -14.09 46.83 52.28
C PRO A 152 -14.25 46.02 50.99
N LEU A 153 -15.48 45.53 50.76
CA LEU A 153 -15.92 44.72 49.62
C LEU A 153 -15.39 45.15 48.22
N PRO A 154 -15.31 46.46 47.87
CA PRO A 154 -14.80 46.86 46.55
C PRO A 154 -13.31 46.55 46.34
N ALA A 155 -12.49 46.53 47.40
CA ALA A 155 -11.07 46.19 47.29
C ALA A 155 -10.87 44.69 47.01
N VAL A 156 -11.70 43.84 47.62
CA VAL A 156 -11.70 42.39 47.36
C VAL A 156 -12.10 42.10 45.91
N LEU A 157 -13.15 42.77 45.40
CA LEU A 157 -13.60 42.59 44.02
C LEU A 157 -12.56 43.03 42.99
N ALA A 158 -11.82 44.12 43.24
CA ALA A 158 -10.77 44.59 42.34
C ALA A 158 -9.58 43.61 42.27
N VAL A 159 -9.15 43.07 43.42
CA VAL A 159 -8.06 42.08 43.49
C VAL A 159 -8.49 40.77 42.83
N VAL A 160 -9.71 40.30 43.08
CA VAL A 160 -10.25 39.10 42.43
C VAL A 160 -10.36 39.29 40.92
N GLY A 161 -10.82 40.46 40.44
CA GLY A 161 -10.89 40.77 39.01
C GLY A 161 -9.51 40.78 38.33
N ALA A 162 -8.50 41.36 38.97
CA ALA A 162 -7.13 41.38 38.45
C ALA A 162 -6.50 39.98 38.38
N ILE A 163 -6.73 39.15 39.41
CA ILE A 163 -6.25 37.76 39.45
C ILE A 163 -6.92 36.93 38.35
N LEU A 164 -8.25 37.07 38.17
CA LEU A 164 -8.98 36.36 37.12
C LEU A 164 -8.50 36.76 35.73
N LEU A 165 -8.22 38.04 35.48
CA LEU A 165 -7.70 38.52 34.20
C LEU A 165 -6.28 37.99 33.92
N ALA A 166 -5.41 37.96 34.94
CA ALA A 166 -4.06 37.41 34.85
C ALA A 166 -4.07 35.89 34.56
N LEU A 167 -4.96 35.14 35.22
CA LEU A 167 -5.14 33.71 34.96
C LEU A 167 -5.69 33.44 33.56
N LEU A 168 -6.66 34.25 33.10
CA LEU A 168 -7.22 34.15 31.75
C LEU A 168 -6.15 34.41 30.68
N THR A 169 -5.35 35.45 30.84
CA THR A 169 -4.25 35.78 29.90
C THR A 169 -3.15 34.72 29.92
N ALA A 170 -2.75 34.23 31.10
CA ALA A 170 -1.79 33.12 31.21
C ALA A 170 -2.31 31.85 30.52
N GLY A 171 -3.59 31.50 30.71
CA GLY A 171 -4.23 30.37 30.04
C GLY A 171 -4.30 30.51 28.52
N ILE A 172 -4.58 31.71 28.00
CA ILE A 172 -4.61 31.98 26.56
C ILE A 172 -3.20 31.89 25.95
N VAL A 173 -2.18 32.46 26.60
CA VAL A 173 -0.79 32.43 26.12
C VAL A 173 -0.24 31.00 26.17
N ALA A 174 -0.50 30.25 27.24
CA ALA A 174 -0.14 28.84 27.35
C ALA A 174 -0.79 28.00 26.24
N ARG A 175 -2.11 28.17 26.00
CA ARG A 175 -2.82 27.50 24.90
C ARG A 175 -2.24 27.83 23.52
N ARG A 176 -1.87 29.10 23.27
CA ARG A 176 -1.28 29.50 21.99
C ARG A 176 0.12 28.90 21.78
N ARG A 177 0.95 28.83 22.84
CA ARG A 177 2.30 28.25 22.78
C ARG A 177 2.25 26.74 22.54
N VAL A 178 1.32 26.04 23.19
CA VAL A 178 1.13 24.59 23.04
C VAL A 178 0.52 24.22 21.68
N ARG A 179 -0.45 24.99 21.17
CA ARG A 179 -0.95 24.81 19.80
C ARG A 179 0.14 24.99 18.75
N ARG A 180 1.04 25.97 18.93
CA ARG A 180 2.19 26.17 18.02
C ARG A 180 3.21 25.03 18.13
N ALA A 181 3.48 24.52 19.33
CA ALA A 181 4.36 23.38 19.55
C ALA A 181 3.77 22.08 18.95
N PHE A 182 2.47 21.84 19.12
CA PHE A 182 1.74 20.71 18.52
C PHE A 182 1.73 20.78 16.99
N ALA A 183 1.46 21.96 16.42
CA ALA A 183 1.54 22.15 14.97
C ALA A 183 2.98 21.97 14.43
N ALA A 184 4.01 22.26 15.23
CA ALA A 184 5.40 21.97 14.87
C ALA A 184 5.71 20.47 14.94
N SER A 185 5.27 19.77 15.98
CA SER A 185 5.51 18.33 16.13
C SER A 185 4.72 17.48 15.12
N VAL A 186 3.48 17.83 14.78
CA VAL A 186 2.71 17.18 13.70
C VAL A 186 3.44 17.30 12.35
N ARG A 187 4.09 18.44 12.07
CA ARG A 187 4.90 18.61 10.86
C ARG A 187 6.14 17.72 10.84
N VAL A 188 6.81 17.54 11.99
CA VAL A 188 7.96 16.64 12.13
C VAL A 188 7.55 15.18 11.94
N VAL A 189 6.43 14.76 12.54
CA VAL A 189 5.89 13.39 12.37
C VAL A 189 5.49 13.13 10.92
N ARG A 190 4.84 14.08 10.24
CA ARG A 190 4.52 13.97 8.81
C ARG A 190 5.78 13.88 7.95
N ARG A 191 6.83 14.66 8.25
CA ARG A 191 8.13 14.59 7.56
C ARG A 191 8.83 13.24 7.76
N LEU A 192 8.68 12.59 8.91
CA LEU A 192 9.24 11.26 9.19
C LEU A 192 8.36 10.10 8.68
N GLY A 193 7.10 10.35 8.33
CA GLY A 193 6.20 9.33 7.80
C GLY A 193 6.56 8.85 6.40
N GLU A 194 7.05 9.74 5.53
CA GLU A 194 7.44 9.41 4.14
C GLU A 194 8.54 8.35 4.03
N PRO A 195 9.70 8.47 4.72
CA PRO A 195 10.72 7.42 4.65
C PRO A 195 10.21 6.07 5.19
N ALA A 196 9.37 6.07 6.22
CA ALA A 196 8.78 4.84 6.75
C ALA A 196 7.80 4.19 5.75
N ARG A 197 6.96 4.98 5.06
CA ARG A 197 6.08 4.49 4.00
C ARG A 197 6.86 3.92 2.83
N ARG A 198 7.90 4.62 2.37
CA ARG A 198 8.81 4.15 1.30
C ARG A 198 9.47 2.81 1.68
N ALA A 199 9.98 2.69 2.91
CA ALA A 199 10.57 1.45 3.41
C ALA A 199 9.57 0.29 3.52
N ARG A 200 8.30 0.56 3.87
CA ARG A 200 7.23 -0.46 3.86
C ARG A 200 6.90 -0.90 2.43
N ARG A 201 6.76 0.04 1.49
CA ARG A 201 6.49 -0.25 0.07
C ARG A 201 7.61 -1.06 -0.58
N LEU A 202 8.87 -0.69 -0.34
CA LEU A 202 10.02 -1.45 -0.87
C LEU A 202 10.06 -2.89 -0.31
N ARG A 203 9.77 -3.08 0.99
CA ARG A 203 9.66 -4.42 1.58
C ARG A 203 8.56 -5.24 0.94
N TYR A 204 7.39 -4.64 0.70
CA TYR A 204 6.29 -5.29 0.00
C TYR A 204 6.72 -5.70 -1.42
N ARG A 205 7.32 -4.79 -2.19
CA ARG A 205 7.80 -5.10 -3.56
C ARG A 205 8.85 -6.22 -3.59
N ARG A 206 9.79 -6.24 -2.64
CA ARG A 206 10.75 -7.35 -2.52
C ARG A 206 10.07 -8.68 -2.17
N SER A 207 9.02 -8.65 -1.33
CA SER A 207 8.24 -9.85 -1.05
C SER A 207 7.50 -10.38 -2.27
N LEU A 208 7.12 -9.50 -3.23
CA LEU A 208 6.55 -9.92 -4.51
C LEU A 208 7.58 -10.64 -5.39
N THR A 209 8.84 -10.19 -5.40
CA THR A 209 9.93 -10.89 -6.12
C THR A 209 10.05 -12.33 -5.65
N GLU A 210 10.00 -12.56 -4.34
CA GLU A 210 10.03 -13.89 -3.76
C GLU A 210 8.76 -14.71 -4.02
N SER A 211 7.58 -14.09 -3.92
CA SER A 211 6.31 -14.81 -4.17
C SER A 211 6.20 -15.24 -5.63
N PHE A 212 6.58 -14.37 -6.57
CA PHE A 212 6.62 -14.68 -8.00
C PHE A 212 7.63 -15.79 -8.31
N ALA A 213 8.76 -15.82 -7.60
CA ALA A 213 9.73 -16.89 -7.75
C ALA A 213 9.15 -18.29 -7.42
N ARG A 214 8.23 -18.38 -6.46
CA ARG A 214 7.64 -19.64 -5.99
C ARG A 214 6.33 -20.00 -6.68
N ASP A 215 5.58 -19.00 -7.16
CA ASP A 215 4.25 -19.20 -7.71
C ASP A 215 4.27 -19.62 -9.19
N GLN A 216 4.40 -20.92 -9.43
CA GLN A 216 4.25 -21.50 -10.79
C GLN A 216 2.80 -21.81 -11.16
N GLU A 217 1.88 -21.81 -10.20
CA GLU A 217 0.50 -22.21 -10.41
C GLU A 217 -0.28 -21.11 -11.14
N SER A 218 -0.13 -19.86 -10.73
CA SER A 218 -0.75 -18.71 -11.42
C SER A 218 -0.31 -18.62 -12.87
N LEU A 219 0.96 -18.90 -13.18
CA LEU A 219 1.46 -18.90 -14.56
C LEU A 219 0.79 -20.01 -15.39
N ARG A 220 0.73 -21.24 -14.85
CA ARG A 220 0.05 -22.35 -15.54
C ARG A 220 -1.42 -22.03 -15.80
N TYR A 221 -2.10 -21.46 -14.80
CA TYR A 221 -3.49 -21.06 -14.93
C TYR A 221 -3.68 -19.92 -15.94
N ALA A 222 -2.79 -18.92 -15.97
CA ALA A 222 -2.82 -17.84 -16.97
C ALA A 222 -2.68 -18.37 -18.40
N HIS A 223 -1.80 -19.36 -18.64
CA HIS A 223 -1.69 -20.01 -19.95
C HIS A 223 -2.93 -20.82 -20.31
N ALA A 224 -3.56 -21.51 -19.36
CA ALA A 224 -4.80 -22.24 -19.58
C ALA A 224 -5.95 -21.28 -19.96
N VAL A 225 -6.08 -20.17 -19.23
CA VAL A 225 -7.03 -19.09 -19.51
C VAL A 225 -6.80 -18.50 -20.90
N LEU A 226 -5.54 -18.24 -21.26
CA LEU A 226 -5.21 -17.73 -22.58
C LEU A 226 -5.62 -18.71 -23.68
N ALA A 227 -5.28 -20.00 -23.53
CA ALA A 227 -5.64 -21.04 -24.49
C ALA A 227 -7.17 -21.15 -24.70
N GLU A 228 -7.96 -21.01 -23.62
CA GLU A 228 -9.42 -20.99 -23.67
C GLU A 228 -9.97 -19.84 -24.53
N LEU A 229 -9.34 -18.67 -24.48
CA LEU A 229 -9.77 -17.45 -25.17
C LEU A 229 -9.25 -17.35 -26.62
N THR A 230 -8.01 -17.76 -26.87
CA THR A 230 -7.40 -17.63 -28.20
C THR A 230 -8.11 -18.48 -29.25
N GLY A 231 -8.56 -19.71 -28.90
CA GLY A 231 -9.44 -20.56 -29.72
C GLY A 231 -9.08 -20.66 -31.22
N PRO A 232 -10.00 -21.15 -32.08
CA PRO A 232 -9.82 -21.18 -33.53
C PRO A 232 -9.96 -19.79 -34.20
N GLU A 233 -10.46 -18.77 -33.48
CA GLU A 233 -10.68 -17.42 -33.99
C GLU A 233 -9.47 -16.48 -33.80
N GLU A 234 -8.32 -16.99 -33.31
CA GLU A 234 -7.09 -16.23 -33.07
C GLU A 234 -7.30 -14.90 -32.32
N ARG A 235 -8.19 -14.90 -31.31
CA ARG A 235 -8.53 -13.66 -30.58
C ARG A 235 -7.30 -13.03 -29.94
N ALA A 236 -7.18 -11.71 -30.05
CA ALA A 236 -6.05 -10.96 -29.53
C ALA A 236 -6.21 -10.64 -28.03
N VAL A 237 -5.73 -11.53 -27.18
CA VAL A 237 -5.63 -11.30 -25.72
C VAL A 237 -4.29 -10.63 -25.41
N HIS A 238 -4.32 -9.49 -24.74
CA HIS A 238 -3.16 -8.65 -24.42
C HIS A 238 -2.66 -8.88 -23.00
N ALA A 239 -3.56 -9.15 -22.07
CA ALA A 239 -3.22 -9.42 -20.68
C ALA A 239 -4.25 -10.32 -20.01
N VAL A 240 -3.83 -10.99 -18.94
CA VAL A 240 -4.67 -11.81 -18.08
C VAL A 240 -4.26 -11.58 -16.63
N ALA A 241 -5.22 -11.23 -15.79
CA ALA A 241 -5.11 -11.25 -14.34
C ALA A 241 -5.77 -12.54 -13.85
N VAL A 242 -5.05 -13.32 -13.05
CA VAL A 242 -5.57 -14.57 -12.50
C VAL A 242 -5.59 -14.51 -10.98
N ASP A 243 -6.61 -15.13 -10.41
CA ASP A 243 -6.64 -15.48 -8.99
C ASP A 243 -6.83 -16.99 -8.84
N GLY A 244 -6.84 -17.52 -7.61
CA GLY A 244 -6.93 -18.96 -7.38
C GLY A 244 -8.23 -19.61 -7.89
N THR A 245 -9.23 -18.84 -8.34
CA THR A 245 -10.53 -19.38 -8.73
C THR A 245 -11.14 -18.77 -10.00
N GLY A 246 -10.89 -17.50 -10.30
CA GLY A 246 -11.40 -16.73 -11.43
C GLY A 246 -10.29 -16.03 -12.22
N ALA A 247 -10.68 -15.35 -13.30
CA ALA A 247 -9.72 -14.64 -14.17
C ALA A 247 -10.35 -13.40 -14.81
N THR A 248 -9.52 -12.43 -15.17
CA THR A 248 -9.90 -11.27 -15.98
C THR A 248 -8.94 -11.18 -17.15
N ALA A 249 -9.45 -11.00 -18.37
CA ALA A 249 -8.64 -10.91 -19.58
C ALA A 249 -8.91 -9.59 -20.30
N TRP A 250 -7.87 -9.02 -20.87
CA TRP A 250 -7.93 -7.84 -21.74
C TRP A 250 -7.80 -8.31 -23.18
N VAL A 251 -8.87 -8.18 -23.93
CA VAL A 251 -9.02 -8.67 -25.30
C VAL A 251 -9.22 -7.46 -26.22
N ALA A 252 -8.61 -7.47 -27.40
CA ALA A 252 -8.94 -6.49 -28.43
C ALA A 252 -10.44 -6.60 -28.73
N ALA A 253 -11.14 -5.47 -28.69
CA ALA A 253 -12.60 -5.36 -28.63
C ALA A 253 -13.34 -5.88 -29.88
N THR A 254 -13.27 -7.19 -30.14
CA THR A 254 -13.94 -7.85 -31.25
C THR A 254 -14.67 -9.10 -30.74
N GLY A 255 -16.00 -9.08 -30.85
CA GLY A 255 -16.87 -10.23 -30.60
C GLY A 255 -17.47 -10.29 -29.20
N THR A 256 -18.38 -11.25 -29.03
CA THR A 256 -19.04 -11.56 -27.75
C THR A 256 -18.17 -12.55 -26.97
N PRO A 257 -18.02 -12.39 -25.63
CA PRO A 257 -17.29 -13.37 -24.83
C PRO A 257 -17.93 -14.77 -24.94
N PRO A 258 -17.13 -15.83 -25.10
CA PRO A 258 -17.65 -17.19 -25.03
C PRO A 258 -18.06 -17.51 -23.59
N ALA A 259 -19.14 -18.28 -23.37
CA ALA A 259 -19.43 -18.80 -22.03
C ALA A 259 -18.21 -19.61 -21.51
N PRO A 260 -17.81 -19.47 -20.23
CA PRO A 260 -18.48 -18.78 -19.11
C PRO A 260 -18.08 -17.31 -18.92
N TRP A 261 -17.40 -16.69 -19.88
CA TRP A 261 -16.89 -15.32 -19.77
C TRP A 261 -18.02 -14.29 -19.85
N GLN A 262 -17.87 -13.24 -19.05
CA GLN A 262 -18.78 -12.10 -18.97
C GLN A 262 -18.05 -10.85 -19.46
N ASP A 263 -18.70 -10.03 -20.28
CA ASP A 263 -18.12 -8.76 -20.74
C ASP A 263 -18.30 -7.71 -19.64
N LEU A 264 -17.19 -7.15 -19.17
CA LEU A 264 -17.17 -6.01 -18.24
C LEU A 264 -17.07 -4.66 -18.98
N GLY A 265 -17.02 -4.68 -20.31
CA GLY A 265 -16.88 -3.52 -21.16
C GLY A 265 -15.43 -3.07 -21.34
N GLY A 266 -15.17 -2.36 -22.45
CA GLY A 266 -13.85 -1.83 -22.79
C GLY A 266 -12.82 -2.92 -23.12
N GLY A 267 -13.27 -4.06 -23.66
CA GLY A 267 -12.39 -5.19 -23.97
C GLY A 267 -11.95 -6.00 -22.76
N ARG A 268 -12.62 -5.85 -21.60
CA ARG A 268 -12.32 -6.63 -20.39
C ARG A 268 -13.34 -7.72 -20.19
N TRP A 269 -12.90 -8.96 -20.21
CA TRP A 269 -13.76 -10.11 -19.97
C TRP A 269 -13.41 -10.77 -18.65
N HIS A 270 -14.42 -11.19 -17.90
CA HIS A 270 -14.26 -11.82 -16.60
C HIS A 270 -14.79 -13.25 -16.61
N ARG A 271 -13.99 -14.17 -16.07
CA ARG A 271 -14.35 -15.55 -15.82
C ARG A 271 -14.63 -15.72 -14.32
N PRO A 272 -15.88 -16.01 -13.94
CA PRO A 272 -16.24 -16.16 -12.54
C PRO A 272 -15.59 -17.41 -11.93
N PRO A 273 -15.39 -17.40 -10.60
CA PRO A 273 -14.78 -18.51 -9.91
C PRO A 273 -15.60 -19.80 -9.99
N GLY A 274 -14.93 -20.93 -10.15
CA GLY A 274 -15.59 -22.25 -10.20
C GLY A 274 -16.34 -22.57 -11.50
N ALA A 275 -16.26 -21.71 -12.52
CA ALA A 275 -16.83 -22.03 -13.82
C ALA A 275 -16.14 -23.27 -14.45
N PRO A 276 -16.86 -24.12 -15.20
CA PRO A 276 -16.26 -25.27 -15.86
C PRO A 276 -15.23 -24.83 -16.89
N ALA A 277 -14.08 -25.52 -16.95
CA ALA A 277 -13.10 -25.31 -18.00
C ALA A 277 -13.67 -25.75 -19.36
N ARG A 278 -13.31 -25.05 -20.44
CA ARG A 278 -13.75 -25.44 -21.78
C ARG A 278 -13.11 -26.78 -22.17
N PRO A 279 -13.89 -27.81 -22.55
CA PRO A 279 -13.33 -29.09 -22.98
C PRO A 279 -12.41 -28.90 -24.20
N GLY A 280 -11.21 -29.47 -24.16
CA GLY A 280 -10.24 -29.43 -25.27
C GLY A 280 -9.28 -28.23 -25.26
N ALA A 281 -9.32 -27.35 -24.25
CA ALA A 281 -8.26 -26.36 -24.01
C ALA A 281 -7.02 -27.02 -23.39
N THR A 282 -6.38 -27.93 -24.11
CA THR A 282 -5.14 -28.56 -23.66
C THR A 282 -3.99 -27.60 -23.93
N LEU A 283 -3.17 -27.30 -22.91
CA LEU A 283 -1.89 -26.63 -23.16
C LEU A 283 -1.11 -27.47 -24.20
N PRO A 284 -0.57 -26.86 -25.27
CA PRO A 284 0.32 -27.57 -26.17
C PRO A 284 1.45 -28.20 -25.35
N PRO A 285 1.68 -29.52 -25.47
CA PRO A 285 2.87 -30.11 -24.91
C PRO A 285 4.04 -29.55 -25.72
N HIS A 286 4.96 -28.90 -25.03
CA HIS A 286 6.24 -28.37 -25.54
C HIS A 286 6.23 -26.96 -26.16
N TYR A 287 7.31 -26.25 -25.83
CA TYR A 287 7.74 -24.96 -26.35
C TYR A 287 7.68 -24.93 -27.88
N ARG A 288 6.60 -24.36 -28.44
CA ARG A 288 6.60 -23.89 -29.82
C ARG A 288 6.87 -22.40 -29.80
N GLN A 289 7.72 -21.93 -30.71
CA GLN A 289 8.00 -20.50 -30.88
C GLN A 289 6.71 -19.69 -31.10
N ASP A 290 5.66 -20.33 -31.61
CA ASP A 290 4.33 -19.76 -31.89
C ASP A 290 3.40 -19.67 -30.66
N VAL A 291 3.84 -20.08 -29.47
CA VAL A 291 3.07 -19.89 -28.23
C VAL A 291 3.11 -18.39 -27.85
N PRO A 292 2.07 -17.83 -27.23
CA PRO A 292 2.11 -16.50 -26.63
C PRO A 292 3.18 -16.34 -25.54
N CYS A 293 3.78 -15.15 -25.43
CA CYS A 293 4.83 -14.87 -24.45
C CYS A 293 4.23 -14.12 -23.26
N LEU A 294 3.55 -14.86 -22.38
CA LEU A 294 3.02 -14.31 -21.13
C LEU A 294 4.15 -14.03 -20.14
N VAL A 295 4.22 -12.78 -19.69
CA VAL A 295 5.14 -12.33 -18.65
C VAL A 295 4.36 -11.72 -17.50
N ARG A 296 4.67 -12.15 -16.28
CA ARG A 296 4.14 -11.55 -15.07
C ARG A 296 4.80 -10.19 -14.83
N VAL A 297 4.00 -9.14 -14.79
CA VAL A 297 4.49 -7.76 -14.66
C VAL A 297 4.43 -7.29 -13.22
N GLY A 298 3.36 -7.63 -12.50
CA GLY A 298 3.12 -7.15 -11.15
C GLY A 298 1.80 -7.66 -10.61
N VAL A 299 1.33 -7.02 -9.54
CA VAL A 299 0.03 -7.31 -8.93
C VAL A 299 -0.89 -6.10 -8.98
N GLU A 300 -2.19 -6.33 -9.14
CA GLU A 300 -3.20 -5.28 -8.94
C GLU A 300 -3.33 -4.89 -7.45
N ALA A 301 -4.12 -3.86 -7.16
CA ALA A 301 -4.40 -3.40 -5.80
C ALA A 301 -4.95 -4.52 -4.88
N GLN A 302 -5.67 -5.49 -5.43
CA GLN A 302 -6.21 -6.66 -4.72
C GLN A 302 -5.19 -7.80 -4.57
N GLY A 303 -3.93 -7.62 -5.02
CA GLY A 303 -2.88 -8.62 -4.93
C GLY A 303 -2.89 -9.69 -6.03
N ARG A 304 -3.78 -9.55 -7.04
CA ARG A 304 -3.88 -10.50 -8.15
C ARG A 304 -2.71 -10.34 -9.12
N PRO A 305 -1.95 -11.39 -9.44
CA PRO A 305 -0.89 -11.31 -10.45
C PRO A 305 -1.46 -11.05 -11.84
N VAL A 306 -0.82 -10.12 -12.54
CA VAL A 306 -1.16 -9.76 -13.92
C VAL A 306 -0.04 -10.19 -14.86
N PHE A 307 -0.45 -10.94 -15.88
CA PHE A 307 0.37 -11.41 -16.97
C PHE A 307 0.04 -10.60 -18.22
N VAL A 308 1.06 -10.17 -18.94
CA VAL A 308 0.94 -9.44 -20.20
C VAL A 308 1.55 -10.30 -21.31
N ASP A 309 0.93 -10.34 -22.47
CA ASP A 309 1.44 -11.09 -23.62
C ASP A 309 2.38 -10.21 -24.47
N LEU A 310 3.69 -10.36 -24.28
CA LEU A 310 4.69 -9.60 -25.05
C LEU A 310 4.72 -10.01 -26.53
N SER A 311 4.13 -11.14 -26.93
CA SER A 311 4.02 -11.50 -28.35
C SER A 311 3.02 -10.60 -29.11
N ARG A 312 2.23 -9.78 -28.39
CA ARG A 312 1.34 -8.76 -28.93
C ARG A 312 1.97 -7.37 -29.06
N LEU A 313 3.19 -7.19 -28.55
CA LEU A 313 3.88 -5.91 -28.63
C LEU A 313 4.42 -5.62 -30.04
N ASP A 314 5.02 -6.63 -30.70
CA ASP A 314 5.67 -6.55 -32.03
C ASP A 314 6.38 -5.21 -32.25
N GLY A 315 7.29 -4.85 -31.33
CA GLY A 315 7.80 -3.48 -31.25
C GLY A 315 8.62 -3.16 -30.02
N VAL A 316 8.61 -1.87 -29.69
CA VAL A 316 9.36 -1.27 -28.59
C VAL A 316 8.41 -1.01 -27.41
N LEU A 317 8.77 -1.53 -26.24
CA LEU A 317 8.17 -1.17 -24.95
C LEU A 317 9.05 -0.13 -24.26
N SER A 318 8.50 1.05 -24.04
CA SER A 318 9.12 2.12 -23.26
C SER A 318 8.55 2.13 -21.85
N VAL A 319 9.44 2.09 -20.84
CA VAL A 319 9.09 2.24 -19.42
C VAL A 319 9.70 3.54 -18.92
N THR A 320 8.83 4.54 -18.71
CA THR A 320 9.18 5.91 -18.34
C THR A 320 8.95 6.19 -16.85
N GLY A 321 9.32 7.38 -16.36
CA GLY A 321 9.09 7.79 -14.97
C GLY A 321 10.27 7.53 -14.04
N ASP A 322 10.03 6.96 -12.86
CA ASP A 322 11.08 6.67 -11.89
C ASP A 322 12.07 5.62 -12.42
N ARG A 323 13.35 6.00 -12.50
CA ARG A 323 14.38 5.16 -13.13
C ARG A 323 14.67 3.87 -12.38
N ALA A 324 14.54 3.85 -11.05
CA ALA A 324 14.76 2.64 -10.28
C ALA A 324 13.61 1.66 -10.50
N VAL A 325 12.37 2.15 -10.43
CA VAL A 325 11.18 1.30 -10.65
C VAL A 325 11.10 0.82 -12.10
N ALA A 326 11.41 1.67 -13.10
CA ALA A 326 11.46 1.27 -14.50
C ALA A 326 12.48 0.15 -14.75
N ARG A 327 13.66 0.26 -14.13
CA ARG A 327 14.70 -0.77 -14.16
C ARG A 327 14.20 -2.07 -13.49
N ASP A 328 13.61 -1.99 -12.30
CA ASP A 328 13.07 -3.15 -11.59
C ASP A 328 11.98 -3.85 -12.41
N THR A 329 11.12 -3.09 -13.11
CA THR A 329 10.13 -3.62 -14.04
C THR A 329 10.79 -4.40 -15.17
N VAL A 330 11.76 -3.82 -15.89
CA VAL A 330 12.44 -4.55 -16.98
C VAL A 330 13.19 -5.78 -16.45
N GLN A 331 13.81 -5.70 -15.27
CA GLN A 331 14.44 -6.87 -14.63
C GLN A 331 13.41 -7.95 -14.28
N THR A 332 12.21 -7.57 -13.83
CA THR A 332 11.11 -8.50 -13.57
C THR A 332 10.67 -9.21 -14.86
N LEU A 333 10.49 -8.45 -15.95
CA LEU A 333 10.14 -9.04 -17.25
C LEU A 333 11.20 -10.03 -17.71
N LEU A 334 12.48 -9.65 -17.66
CA LEU A 334 13.59 -10.51 -18.07
C LEU A 334 13.68 -11.78 -17.21
N ALA A 335 13.51 -11.66 -15.89
CA ALA A 335 13.54 -12.80 -14.98
C ALA A 335 12.40 -13.78 -15.26
N GLU A 336 11.20 -13.28 -15.57
CA GLU A 336 10.07 -14.14 -15.92
C GLU A 336 10.26 -14.80 -17.29
N ILE A 337 10.74 -14.06 -18.30
CA ILE A 337 11.08 -14.64 -19.61
C ILE A 337 12.17 -15.71 -19.47
N ALA A 338 13.20 -15.46 -18.67
CA ALA A 338 14.24 -16.46 -18.40
C ALA A 338 13.70 -17.76 -17.79
N ARG A 339 12.57 -17.68 -17.07
CA ARG A 339 11.89 -18.83 -16.48
C ARG A 339 10.98 -19.55 -17.48
N THR A 340 10.28 -18.80 -18.34
CA THR A 340 9.21 -19.31 -19.21
C THR A 340 9.61 -19.49 -20.67
N ARG A 341 10.76 -18.93 -21.06
CA ARG A 341 11.33 -18.80 -22.40
C ARG A 341 12.87 -18.72 -22.33
N PRO A 342 13.56 -19.69 -21.70
CA PRO A 342 15.02 -19.66 -21.56
C PRO A 342 15.76 -19.68 -22.91
N GLU A 343 15.11 -20.10 -23.99
CA GLU A 343 15.67 -20.13 -25.34
C GLU A 343 15.75 -18.75 -26.01
N VAL A 344 15.01 -17.75 -25.51
CA VAL A 344 14.95 -16.43 -26.14
C VAL A 344 16.28 -15.70 -25.91
N PRO A 345 17.04 -15.39 -26.97
CA PRO A 345 18.28 -14.66 -26.81
C PRO A 345 18.02 -13.20 -26.41
N VAL A 346 18.98 -12.63 -25.67
CA VAL A 346 18.92 -11.26 -25.19
C VAL A 346 20.25 -10.54 -25.46
N THR A 347 20.16 -9.25 -25.77
CA THR A 347 21.33 -8.37 -25.81
C THR A 347 21.02 -7.05 -25.11
N ALA A 348 22.05 -6.40 -24.57
CA ALA A 348 21.95 -5.07 -24.00
C ALA A 348 22.61 -4.08 -24.94
N LEU A 349 21.88 -3.03 -25.31
CA LEU A 349 22.39 -1.92 -26.10
C LEU A 349 22.79 -0.77 -25.17
N GLN A 350 23.49 0.20 -25.72
CA GLN A 350 23.80 1.44 -25.01
C GLN A 350 22.53 2.29 -24.88
N GLY A 351 22.42 3.00 -23.76
CA GLY A 351 21.34 3.95 -23.51
C GLY A 351 21.89 5.12 -22.70
N THR A 352 21.32 6.31 -22.88
CA THR A 352 21.81 7.50 -22.18
C THR A 352 21.23 7.60 -20.76
N GLY A 353 22.11 7.77 -19.77
CA GLY A 353 21.74 8.15 -18.40
C GLY A 353 20.91 7.14 -17.60
N GLY A 354 20.80 5.88 -18.06
CA GLY A 354 20.06 4.83 -17.36
C GLY A 354 20.92 3.99 -16.42
N LEU A 355 20.24 3.21 -15.57
CA LEU A 355 20.87 2.30 -14.62
C LEU A 355 21.18 0.96 -15.30
N PRO A 356 22.33 0.33 -15.03
CA PRO A 356 22.80 -0.85 -15.78
C PRO A 356 21.96 -2.10 -15.52
N ILE A 357 21.18 -2.59 -16.47
CA ILE A 357 20.26 -3.73 -16.28
C ILE A 357 21.04 -5.05 -16.29
N ALA A 358 20.85 -5.88 -15.26
CA ALA A 358 21.46 -7.20 -15.23
C ALA A 358 20.68 -8.20 -16.09
N LEU A 359 21.34 -8.79 -17.08
CA LEU A 359 20.75 -9.83 -17.93
C LEU A 359 20.80 -11.20 -17.23
N PRO A 360 19.67 -11.91 -17.08
CA PRO A 360 19.64 -13.25 -16.49
C PRO A 360 20.59 -14.22 -17.19
N ALA A 361 21.33 -15.02 -16.40
CA ALA A 361 22.29 -15.98 -16.93
C ALA A 361 21.65 -17.14 -17.70
N ALA A 362 20.36 -17.40 -17.46
CA ALA A 362 19.61 -18.44 -18.15
C ALA A 362 19.24 -18.06 -19.60
N LEU A 363 19.37 -16.78 -19.99
CA LEU A 363 19.10 -16.34 -21.35
C LEU A 363 20.39 -16.33 -22.20
N PRO A 364 20.38 -16.90 -23.42
CA PRO A 364 21.50 -16.80 -24.36
C PRO A 364 21.82 -15.34 -24.68
N ARG A 365 23.11 -14.99 -24.69
CA ARG A 365 23.56 -13.64 -25.01
C ARG A 365 23.96 -13.54 -26.47
N ILE A 366 23.50 -12.48 -27.14
CA ILE A 366 23.97 -12.10 -28.49
C ILE A 366 24.87 -10.89 -28.37
N ASP A 367 26.01 -10.91 -29.05
CA ASP A 367 26.86 -9.73 -29.20
C ASP A 367 26.14 -8.67 -30.06
N PRO A 368 26.08 -7.39 -29.64
CA PRO A 368 25.53 -6.32 -30.47
C PRO A 368 26.10 -6.23 -31.90
N ALA A 369 27.30 -6.73 -32.16
CA ALA A 369 27.87 -6.81 -33.51
C ALA A 369 27.17 -7.85 -34.41
N ASP A 370 26.61 -8.91 -33.82
CA ASP A 370 26.04 -10.06 -34.53
C ASP A 370 24.53 -9.95 -34.78
N LEU A 371 23.89 -8.84 -34.35
CA LEU A 371 22.43 -8.66 -34.47
C LEU A 371 21.95 -8.81 -35.92
N ALA A 372 22.73 -8.31 -36.87
CA ALA A 372 22.42 -8.40 -38.30
C ALA A 372 22.44 -9.86 -38.82
N ALA A 373 23.34 -10.71 -38.28
CA ALA A 373 23.45 -12.12 -38.66
C ALA A 373 22.32 -12.98 -38.07
N TYR A 374 21.77 -12.57 -36.91
CA TYR A 374 20.63 -13.21 -36.27
C TYR A 374 19.27 -12.83 -36.87
N THR A 375 19.25 -11.94 -37.87
CA THR A 375 18.03 -11.60 -38.59
C THR A 375 17.71 -12.70 -39.61
N PRO A 376 16.72 -13.59 -39.38
CA PRO A 376 16.34 -14.56 -40.41
C PRO A 376 15.79 -13.79 -41.62
N PRO A 377 16.04 -14.26 -42.87
CA PRO A 377 15.45 -13.64 -44.03
C PRO A 377 13.92 -13.70 -43.91
N THR A 378 13.29 -12.54 -43.74
CA THR A 378 11.84 -12.41 -43.78
C THR A 378 11.39 -12.79 -45.19
N ARG A 379 10.88 -14.00 -45.36
CA ARG A 379 10.11 -14.33 -46.55
C ARG A 379 8.79 -13.55 -46.39
N PRO A 380 8.51 -12.51 -47.19
CA PRO A 380 7.21 -11.86 -47.13
C PRO A 380 6.18 -12.92 -47.49
N THR A 381 5.42 -13.41 -46.51
CA THR A 381 4.28 -14.27 -46.81
C THR A 381 3.33 -13.45 -47.65
N ALA A 382 2.87 -13.99 -48.78
CA ALA A 382 1.98 -13.30 -49.73
C ALA A 382 0.72 -12.71 -49.07
N ALA A 383 0.37 -13.16 -47.86
CA ALA A 383 -0.70 -12.64 -47.01
C ALA A 383 -0.45 -11.23 -46.41
N ALA A 384 0.77 -10.68 -46.49
CA ALA A 384 1.07 -9.32 -46.02
C ALA A 384 0.49 -8.22 -46.94
N ARG A 385 0.03 -8.56 -48.15
CA ARG A 385 -0.50 -7.59 -49.12
C ARG A 385 -2.02 -7.38 -49.05
N SER A 386 -2.75 -8.15 -48.24
CA SER A 386 -4.23 -8.23 -48.34
C SER A 386 -5.00 -7.96 -47.05
N GLY A 387 -4.34 -7.56 -45.96
CA GLY A 387 -4.98 -7.22 -44.69
C GLY A 387 -4.76 -5.77 -44.32
N GLY A 388 -5.82 -4.97 -44.22
CA GLY A 388 -5.74 -3.59 -43.73
C GLY A 388 -5.06 -3.48 -42.37
N THR A 389 -4.57 -2.29 -42.03
CA THR A 389 -3.74 -1.96 -40.85
C THR A 389 -4.23 -2.55 -39.52
N LEU A 390 -5.54 -2.68 -39.32
CA LEU A 390 -6.16 -3.30 -38.15
C LEU A 390 -5.94 -4.83 -38.04
N ARG A 391 -5.85 -5.54 -39.17
CA ARG A 391 -5.61 -7.00 -39.21
C ARG A 391 -4.14 -7.36 -39.06
N ALA A 392 -3.23 -6.42 -39.32
CA ALA A 392 -1.80 -6.59 -39.10
C ALA A 392 -1.45 -6.53 -37.60
N ALA A 393 -2.07 -5.61 -36.86
CA ALA A 393 -1.92 -5.45 -35.41
C ALA A 393 -2.47 -6.64 -34.58
N ALA A 394 -3.36 -7.45 -35.16
CA ALA A 394 -3.98 -8.60 -34.50
C ALA A 394 -3.15 -9.90 -34.59
N ARG A 395 -2.04 -9.93 -35.33
CA ARG A 395 -1.27 -11.17 -35.55
C ARG A 395 -0.30 -11.42 -34.41
N LEU A 396 -0.30 -12.65 -33.88
CA LEU A 396 0.76 -13.14 -33.00
C LEU A 396 2.08 -13.10 -33.76
N ARG A 397 3.09 -12.45 -33.16
CA ARG A 397 4.46 -12.51 -33.64
C ARG A 397 5.29 -13.22 -32.58
N PRO A 398 5.92 -14.37 -32.93
CA PRO A 398 6.73 -15.08 -31.96
C PRO A 398 7.89 -14.18 -31.52
N LEU A 399 8.07 -14.04 -30.21
CA LEU A 399 9.21 -13.31 -29.64
C LEU A 399 10.49 -14.10 -29.98
N ARG A 400 11.32 -13.56 -30.89
CA ARG A 400 12.55 -14.24 -31.35
C ARG A 400 13.80 -13.79 -30.64
N ALA A 401 13.85 -12.53 -30.21
CA ALA A 401 15.00 -11.96 -29.50
C ALA A 401 14.58 -10.72 -28.70
N LEU A 402 15.36 -10.38 -27.67
CA LEU A 402 15.15 -9.21 -26.82
C LEU A 402 16.32 -8.22 -26.91
N LEU A 403 15.98 -6.95 -27.11
CA LEU A 403 16.91 -5.82 -26.95
C LEU A 403 16.60 -5.12 -25.63
N VAL A 404 17.61 -4.89 -24.80
CA VAL A 404 17.46 -4.18 -23.52
C VAL A 404 18.24 -2.88 -23.59
N VAL A 405 17.57 -1.76 -23.34
CA VAL A 405 18.18 -0.42 -23.40
C VAL A 405 18.10 0.23 -22.01
N PRO A 406 19.21 0.30 -21.26
CA PRO A 406 19.27 0.92 -19.95
C PRO A 406 19.37 2.45 -20.09
N GLY A 407 18.27 3.11 -20.46
CA GLY A 407 18.20 4.57 -20.59
C GLY A 407 17.31 5.03 -21.74
N ALA A 408 17.23 6.35 -21.94
CA ALA A 408 16.58 6.90 -23.10
C ALA A 408 17.48 6.77 -24.34
N PRO A 409 17.04 6.12 -25.42
CA PRO A 409 17.75 6.13 -26.70
C PRO A 409 17.77 7.54 -27.30
N THR A 410 18.83 7.85 -28.03
CA THR A 410 18.89 9.01 -28.93
C THR A 410 17.90 8.84 -30.09
N GLY A 411 17.64 9.92 -30.86
CA GLY A 411 16.75 9.83 -32.02
C GLY A 411 17.22 8.83 -33.08
N ARG A 412 18.55 8.70 -33.28
CA ARG A 412 19.12 7.70 -34.17
C ARG A 412 18.94 6.28 -33.65
N GLU A 413 19.25 6.04 -32.37
CA GLU A 413 19.05 4.73 -31.73
C GLU A 413 17.57 4.33 -31.73
N SER A 414 16.65 5.28 -31.54
CA SER A 414 15.20 5.03 -31.62
C SER A 414 14.76 4.60 -33.03
N ALA A 415 15.32 5.21 -34.07
CA ALA A 415 15.08 4.80 -35.46
C ALA A 415 15.63 3.39 -35.74
N ASP A 416 16.83 3.07 -35.25
CA ASP A 416 17.43 1.74 -35.39
C ASP A 416 16.60 0.66 -34.66
N LEU A 417 16.14 0.96 -33.43
CA LEU A 417 15.23 0.11 -32.67
C LEU A 417 13.90 -0.12 -33.41
N ALA A 418 13.31 0.95 -33.96
CA ALA A 418 12.08 0.84 -34.72
C ALA A 418 12.25 0.00 -36.01
N ALA A 419 13.42 0.05 -36.64
CA ALA A 419 13.72 -0.77 -37.82
C ALA A 419 13.89 -2.25 -37.47
N LEU A 420 14.54 -2.57 -36.35
CA LEU A 420 14.76 -3.95 -35.90
C LEU A 420 13.51 -4.59 -35.30
N CYS A 421 12.77 -3.82 -34.49
CA CYS A 421 11.64 -4.30 -33.71
C CYS A 421 10.27 -4.03 -34.34
N GLY A 422 10.18 -3.14 -35.34
CA GLY A 422 8.90 -2.74 -35.92
C GLY A 422 8.20 -3.82 -36.77
N PRO A 423 6.98 -3.54 -37.24
CA PRO A 423 6.17 -4.48 -38.01
C PRO A 423 6.87 -4.95 -39.29
N GLY A 424 7.12 -6.26 -39.40
CA GLY A 424 7.86 -6.84 -40.54
C GLY A 424 9.39 -6.88 -40.35
N GLY A 425 9.87 -6.45 -39.18
CA GLY A 425 11.24 -6.65 -38.73
C GLY A 425 11.56 -8.11 -38.39
N ALA A 426 12.68 -8.33 -37.72
CA ALA A 426 13.25 -9.65 -37.50
C ALA A 426 12.53 -10.46 -36.39
N GLY A 427 11.42 -9.95 -35.83
CA GLY A 427 10.71 -10.52 -34.68
C GLY A 427 11.37 -10.20 -33.33
N TRP A 428 12.07 -9.06 -33.27
CA TRP A 428 12.79 -8.60 -32.08
C TRP A 428 11.90 -7.67 -31.27
N THR A 429 12.01 -7.72 -29.95
CA THR A 429 11.29 -6.83 -29.05
C THR A 429 12.27 -6.04 -28.21
N ALA A 430 12.09 -4.72 -28.14
CA ALA A 430 12.93 -3.86 -27.31
C ALA A 430 12.25 -3.51 -25.99
N LEU A 431 12.99 -3.61 -24.89
CA LEU A 431 12.62 -3.17 -23.55
C LEU A 431 13.51 -1.97 -23.18
N VAL A 432 12.90 -0.79 -23.11
CA VAL A 432 13.63 0.48 -22.93
C VAL A 432 13.28 1.11 -21.59
N CYS A 433 14.30 1.39 -20.77
CA CYS A 433 14.16 2.16 -19.52
C CYS A 433 14.34 3.66 -19.78
N GLY A 434 13.36 4.28 -20.44
CA GLY A 434 13.39 5.67 -20.85
C GLY A 434 12.35 5.94 -21.93
N ASP A 435 12.17 7.21 -22.27
CA ASP A 435 11.31 7.56 -23.40
C ASP A 435 11.98 7.15 -24.71
N ALA A 436 11.22 6.49 -25.58
CA ALA A 436 11.66 6.06 -26.89
C ALA A 436 10.65 6.51 -27.94
N ASP A 437 11.17 7.18 -28.97
CA ASP A 437 10.35 7.62 -30.09
C ASP A 437 9.83 6.40 -30.86
N GLY A 438 8.55 6.40 -31.20
CA GLY A 438 7.91 5.27 -31.88
C GLY A 438 7.69 4.03 -31.00
N ALA A 439 7.80 4.16 -29.67
CA ALA A 439 7.42 3.08 -28.75
C ALA A 439 5.96 2.67 -28.95
N HIS A 440 5.74 1.37 -29.16
CA HIS A 440 4.43 0.80 -29.43
C HIS A 440 3.62 0.76 -28.15
N TRP A 441 4.25 0.29 -27.06
CA TRP A 441 3.68 0.35 -25.72
C TRP A 441 4.49 1.30 -24.85
N ARG A 442 3.80 2.05 -24.01
CA ARG A 442 4.38 3.01 -23.07
C ARG A 442 3.82 2.75 -21.69
N TRP A 443 4.69 2.44 -20.75
CA TRP A 443 4.35 2.28 -19.35
C TRP A 443 4.98 3.42 -18.54
N SER A 444 4.31 3.86 -17.48
CA SER A 444 4.82 4.91 -16.58
C SER A 444 5.00 4.35 -15.18
N ALA A 445 6.22 4.45 -14.66
CA ALA A 445 6.60 4.01 -13.33
C ALA A 445 6.66 5.20 -12.37
N THR A 446 6.06 5.04 -11.19
CA THR A 446 6.05 6.06 -10.14
C THR A 446 7.05 5.69 -9.02
N PRO A 447 7.58 6.68 -8.27
CA PRO A 447 8.55 6.40 -7.20
C PRO A 447 8.01 5.53 -6.04
N ASP A 448 6.69 5.38 -5.94
CA ASP A 448 6.06 4.53 -4.93
C ASP A 448 5.95 3.05 -5.36
N GLY A 449 6.44 2.72 -6.57
CA GLY A 449 6.47 1.37 -7.11
C GLY A 449 5.24 0.97 -7.93
N SER A 450 4.38 1.94 -8.24
CA SER A 450 3.25 1.72 -9.14
C SER A 450 3.71 1.81 -10.59
N LEU A 451 3.08 1.02 -11.44
CA LEU A 451 3.35 0.94 -12.87
C LEU A 451 2.01 1.04 -13.60
N GLU A 452 1.84 2.07 -14.41
CA GLU A 452 0.64 2.27 -15.21
C GLU A 452 0.86 1.74 -16.63
N LEU A 453 -0.14 1.02 -17.13
CA LEU A 453 -0.20 0.46 -18.48
C LEU A 453 -1.43 1.07 -19.17
N PRO A 454 -1.32 2.27 -19.75
CA PRO A 454 -2.45 3.04 -20.25
C PRO A 454 -3.27 2.31 -21.33
N LEU A 455 -2.60 1.56 -22.20
CA LEU A 455 -3.25 0.78 -23.27
C LEU A 455 -4.23 -0.28 -22.71
N LEU A 456 -3.99 -0.76 -21.49
CA LEU A 456 -4.82 -1.76 -20.83
C LEU A 456 -5.68 -1.15 -19.71
N ASN A 457 -5.55 0.16 -19.46
CA ASN A 457 -6.14 0.86 -18.32
C ASN A 457 -5.86 0.12 -16.99
N LEU A 458 -4.59 -0.22 -16.77
CA LEU A 458 -4.12 -0.99 -15.63
C LEU A 458 -3.11 -0.20 -14.79
N THR A 459 -3.20 -0.35 -13.47
CA THR A 459 -2.19 0.13 -12.51
C THR A 459 -1.76 -1.03 -11.63
N LEU A 460 -0.47 -1.36 -11.68
CA LEU A 460 0.13 -2.52 -11.02
C LEU A 460 1.18 -2.08 -10.01
N THR A 461 1.42 -2.88 -8.98
CA THR A 461 2.63 -2.79 -8.17
C THR A 461 3.66 -3.76 -8.73
N THR A 462 4.81 -3.24 -9.19
CA THR A 462 5.90 -4.05 -9.74
C THR A 462 6.83 -4.56 -8.63
N PRO A 463 7.41 -5.77 -8.75
CA PRO A 463 8.47 -6.23 -7.86
C PRO A 463 9.70 -5.31 -7.86
N ALA A 464 10.59 -5.49 -6.87
CA ALA A 464 11.82 -4.72 -6.69
C ALA A 464 13.06 -5.60 -6.61
#